data_AF-A0A7S2T9Q9-F1
#
_entry.id   AF-A0A7S2T9Q9-F1
#
_cell.length_a   1.000
_cell.length_b   1.000
_cell.length_c   1.000
_cell.angle_alpha   90.00
_cell.angle_beta   90.00
_cell.angle_gamma   90.00
#
_symmetry.space_group_name_H-M   'P 1'
#
loop_
_entity.id
_entity.type
_entity.pdbx_description
1 polymer ?
#
loop_
_entity_poly.entity_id
_entity_poly.type
_entity_poly.pdbx_seq_one_letter_code
_entity_poly.pdbx_strand_id
1 'polypeptide(L)'
;TTWPPASHHSFRPRPAVPRSRRPQTPMLRKLRALLNPVFLEAFLLTFLAEWGDRSQIATITLATHKNPIGVTLGGILGHSICTGGAVIGGNMLAVKISQKTVAFVGGAVFILFALHNIVFGVDKD
;
A
#
# COMPACT_ATOMS: atom_id res chain seq x y z
N THR A 1 62.56 -40.21 -4.53
CA THR A 1 61.25 -39.56 -4.79
C THR A 1 61.00 -38.51 -3.74
N THR A 2 61.53 -37.30 -3.92
CA THR A 2 61.41 -36.21 -2.95
C THR A 2 60.39 -35.20 -3.47
N TRP A 3 59.24 -35.14 -2.80
CA TRP A 3 58.17 -34.17 -3.02
C TRP A 3 58.64 -32.74 -2.67
N PRO A 4 58.17 -31.67 -3.35
CA PRO A 4 58.54 -30.31 -2.98
C PRO A 4 57.78 -29.85 -1.72
N PRO A 5 58.34 -28.91 -0.93
CA PRO A 5 57.71 -28.44 0.30
C PRO A 5 56.50 -27.55 -0.01
N ALA A 6 55.43 -27.70 0.78
CA ALA A 6 54.21 -26.92 0.67
C ALA A 6 54.50 -25.43 0.96
N SER A 7 54.43 -24.60 -0.07
CA SER A 7 54.48 -23.14 0.06
C SER A 7 53.23 -22.67 0.81
N HIS A 8 53.42 -22.14 2.02
CA HIS A 8 52.40 -21.42 2.78
C HIS A 8 51.95 -20.17 2.01
N HIS A 9 50.96 -20.35 1.12
CA HIS A 9 50.25 -19.23 0.50
C HIS A 9 49.39 -18.56 1.57
N SER A 10 49.97 -17.52 2.18
CA SER A 10 49.28 -16.60 3.07
C SER A 10 48.12 -15.95 2.31
N PHE A 11 46.90 -16.41 2.59
CA PHE A 11 45.67 -15.83 2.08
C PHE A 11 45.54 -14.42 2.66
N ARG A 12 45.96 -13.40 1.92
CA ARG A 12 45.77 -12.00 2.31
C ARG A 12 44.31 -11.64 2.02
N PRO A 13 43.47 -11.35 3.03
CA PRO A 13 42.13 -10.83 2.78
C PRO A 13 42.25 -9.52 2.00
N ARG A 14 41.46 -9.38 0.92
CA ARG A 14 41.42 -8.14 0.15
C ARG A 14 40.95 -7.00 1.07
N PRO A 15 41.58 -5.82 1.03
CA PRO A 15 41.09 -4.67 1.78
C PRO A 15 39.66 -4.34 1.32
N ALA A 16 38.75 -4.14 2.28
CA ALA A 16 37.39 -3.72 1.99
C ALA A 16 37.43 -2.35 1.29
N VAL A 17 37.03 -2.30 0.02
CA VAL A 17 36.90 -1.04 -0.71
C VAL A 17 35.81 -0.22 -0.02
N PRO A 18 36.09 0.99 0.48
CA PRO A 18 35.06 1.83 1.08
C PRO A 18 34.00 2.13 0.02
N ARG A 19 32.74 1.73 0.25
CA ARG A 19 31.62 2.17 -0.59
C ARG A 19 31.48 3.68 -0.43
N SER A 20 32.01 4.43 -1.40
CA SER A 20 31.73 5.86 -1.55
C SER A 20 30.22 6.04 -1.60
N ARG A 21 29.64 6.57 -0.51
CA ARG A 21 28.26 7.04 -0.51
C ARG A 21 28.23 8.25 -1.44
N ARG A 22 27.80 8.05 -2.69
CA ARG A 22 27.59 9.16 -3.63
C ARG A 22 26.80 10.27 -2.92
N PRO A 23 27.26 11.53 -2.93
CA PRO A 23 26.51 12.61 -2.34
C PRO A 23 25.18 12.73 -3.10
N GLN A 24 24.10 12.30 -2.46
CA GLN A 24 22.77 12.44 -3.03
C GLN A 24 22.33 13.88 -2.80
N THR A 25 22.02 14.58 -3.89
CA THR A 25 21.35 15.88 -3.80
C THR A 25 20.01 15.71 -3.07
N PRO A 26 19.52 16.73 -2.35
CA PRO A 26 18.26 16.66 -1.61
C PRO A 26 17.07 16.27 -2.51
N MET A 27 17.12 16.64 -3.80
CA MET A 27 16.14 16.24 -4.82
C MET A 27 16.13 14.74 -5.11
N LEU A 28 17.32 14.14 -5.33
CA LEU A 28 17.43 12.70 -5.57
C LEU A 28 16.98 11.89 -4.34
N ARG A 29 17.17 12.44 -3.14
CA ARG A 29 16.70 11.83 -1.89
C ARG A 29 15.18 11.82 -1.78
N LYS A 30 14.52 12.93 -2.13
CA LYS A 30 13.04 13.01 -2.20
C LYS A 30 12.48 12.12 -3.29
N LEU A 31 13.06 12.15 -4.49
CA LEU A 31 12.65 11.31 -5.60
C LEU A 31 12.77 9.83 -5.25
N ARG A 32 13.87 9.42 -4.62
CA ARG A 32 14.06 8.03 -4.15
C ARG A 32 13.08 7.64 -3.04
N ALA A 33 12.67 8.58 -2.21
CA ALA A 33 11.63 8.34 -1.20
C ALA A 33 10.24 8.17 -1.84
N LEU A 34 9.92 8.95 -2.87
CA LEU A 34 8.69 8.80 -3.67
C LEU A 34 8.71 7.53 -4.52
N LEU A 35 9.88 7.08 -4.98
CA LEU A 35 10.07 5.83 -5.71
C LEU A 35 10.37 4.63 -4.80
N ASN A 36 10.08 4.74 -3.51
CA ASN A 36 10.22 3.62 -2.58
C ASN A 36 9.23 2.52 -2.99
N PRO A 37 9.63 1.24 -3.14
CA PRO A 37 8.75 0.15 -3.53
C PRO A 37 7.47 0.06 -2.69
N VAL A 38 7.56 0.29 -1.38
CA VAL A 38 6.40 0.29 -0.47
C VAL A 38 5.39 1.38 -0.81
N PHE A 39 5.88 2.58 -1.17
CA PHE A 39 5.01 3.68 -1.58
C PHE A 39 4.37 3.38 -2.93
N LEU A 40 5.15 2.87 -3.89
CA LEU A 40 4.64 2.55 -5.21
C LEU A 40 3.60 1.42 -5.17
N GLU A 41 3.82 0.40 -4.36
CA GLU A 41 2.87 -0.70 -4.16
C GLU A 41 1.56 -0.21 -3.55
N ALA A 42 1.63 0.52 -2.42
CA ALA A 42 0.43 1.09 -1.81
C ALA A 42 -0.29 2.07 -2.75
N PHE A 43 0.46 2.91 -3.47
CA PHE A 43 -0.11 3.82 -4.46
C PHE A 43 -0.81 3.07 -5.57
N LEU A 44 -0.17 2.07 -6.19
CA LEU A 44 -0.76 1.31 -7.29
C LEU A 44 -1.97 0.49 -6.82
N LEU A 45 -1.90 -0.15 -5.66
CA LEU A 45 -3.03 -0.90 -5.10
C LEU A 45 -4.24 0.01 -4.85
N THR A 46 -4.04 1.14 -4.17
CA THR A 46 -5.13 2.09 -3.91
C THR A 46 -5.63 2.75 -5.19
N PHE A 47 -4.72 3.15 -6.09
CA PHE A 47 -5.08 3.76 -7.36
C PHE A 47 -5.92 2.84 -8.23
N LEU A 48 -5.51 1.57 -8.38
CA LEU A 48 -6.27 0.59 -9.15
C LEU A 48 -7.59 0.24 -8.47
N ALA A 49 -7.63 0.17 -7.14
CA ALA A 49 -8.87 -0.05 -6.39
C ALA A 49 -9.89 1.08 -6.60
N GLU A 50 -9.42 2.32 -6.69
CA GLU A 50 -10.25 3.52 -6.84
C GLU A 50 -10.43 3.94 -8.31
N TRP A 51 -9.76 3.27 -9.27
CA TRP A 51 -9.83 3.61 -10.69
C TRP A 51 -11.21 3.29 -11.25
N GLY A 52 -12.01 4.33 -11.48
CA GLY A 52 -13.38 4.18 -11.97
C GLY A 52 -14.39 3.84 -10.88
N ASP A 53 -14.08 4.13 -9.61
CA ASP A 53 -15.05 3.96 -8.53
C ASP A 53 -16.26 4.91 -8.67
N ARG A 54 -17.39 4.49 -8.10
CA ARG A 54 -18.65 5.24 -8.06
C ARG A 54 -18.48 6.62 -7.42
N SER A 55 -17.54 6.77 -6.50
CA SER A 55 -17.19 8.06 -5.92
C SER A 55 -16.82 9.10 -6.99
N GLN A 56 -16.14 8.71 -8.09
CA GLN A 56 -15.75 9.63 -9.16
C GLN A 56 -16.98 10.22 -9.89
N ILE A 57 -17.96 9.37 -10.25
CA ILE A 57 -19.20 9.80 -10.89
C ILE A 57 -20.06 10.64 -9.92
N ALA A 58 -20.09 10.26 -8.65
CA ALA A 58 -20.75 11.03 -7.61
C ALA A 58 -20.13 12.42 -7.43
N THR A 59 -18.80 12.53 -7.44
CA THR A 59 -18.07 13.79 -7.38
C THR A 59 -18.36 14.67 -8.60
N ILE A 60 -18.35 14.10 -9.82
CA ILE A 60 -18.68 14.85 -11.04
C ILE A 60 -20.12 15.38 -10.96
N THR A 61 -21.07 14.55 -10.56
CA THR A 61 -22.48 14.93 -10.41
C THR A 61 -22.66 15.99 -9.33
N LEU A 62 -21.96 15.87 -8.20
CA LEU A 62 -22.05 16.87 -7.14
C LEU A 62 -21.39 18.20 -7.55
N ALA A 63 -20.29 18.14 -8.30
CA ALA A 63 -19.58 19.31 -8.82
C ALA A 63 -20.34 20.04 -9.94
N THR A 64 -21.25 19.38 -10.67
CA THR A 64 -22.15 20.06 -11.61
C THR A 64 -23.29 20.79 -10.88
N HIS A 65 -23.74 20.29 -9.72
CA HIS A 65 -24.81 20.90 -8.93
C HIS A 65 -24.34 21.90 -7.85
N LYS A 66 -23.06 21.89 -7.47
CA LYS A 66 -22.47 22.72 -6.40
C LYS A 66 -21.14 23.34 -6.85
N ASN A 67 -20.52 24.15 -5.99
CA ASN A 67 -19.21 24.72 -6.29
C ASN A 67 -18.16 23.58 -6.43
N PRO A 68 -17.49 23.44 -7.58
CA PRO A 68 -16.60 22.31 -7.86
C PRO A 68 -15.37 22.27 -6.96
N ILE A 69 -14.88 23.44 -6.50
CA ILE A 69 -13.74 23.54 -5.59
C ILE A 69 -14.12 22.99 -4.22
N GLY A 70 -15.30 23.35 -3.71
CA GLY A 70 -15.80 22.85 -2.42
C GLY A 70 -16.01 21.35 -2.42
N VAL A 71 -16.54 20.80 -3.51
CA VAL A 71 -16.75 19.35 -3.69
C VAL A 71 -15.42 18.60 -3.73
N THR A 72 -14.44 19.13 -4.46
CA THR A 72 -13.11 18.52 -4.56
C THR A 72 -12.39 18.53 -3.21
N LEU A 73 -12.42 19.65 -2.50
CA LEU A 73 -11.80 19.77 -1.17
C LEU A 73 -12.46 18.85 -0.15
N GLY A 74 -13.79 18.77 -0.16
CA GLY A 74 -14.55 17.85 0.70
C GLY A 74 -14.19 16.38 0.42
N GLY A 75 -14.09 15.99 -0.85
CA GLY A 75 -13.68 14.65 -1.27
C GLY A 75 -12.25 14.32 -0.81
N ILE A 76 -11.30 15.23 -1.03
CA ILE A 76 -9.91 15.06 -0.58
C ILE A 76 -9.85 14.89 0.95
N LEU A 77 -10.54 15.75 1.70
CA LEU A 77 -10.56 15.68 3.16
C LEU A 77 -11.20 14.39 3.67
N GLY A 78 -12.38 14.03 3.16
CA GLY A 78 -13.07 12.80 3.54
C GLY A 78 -12.25 11.55 3.25
N HIS A 79 -11.67 11.46 2.05
CA HIS A 79 -10.84 10.33 1.65
C HIS A 79 -9.53 10.26 2.45
N SER A 80 -8.91 11.41 2.74
CA SER A 80 -7.71 11.48 3.58
C SER A 80 -7.97 10.99 5.01
N ILE A 81 -9.10 11.38 5.61
CA ILE A 81 -9.49 10.94 6.96
C ILE A 81 -9.78 9.44 6.96
N CYS A 82 -10.55 8.96 5.99
CA CYS A 82 -10.86 7.53 5.84
C CYS A 82 -9.58 6.69 5.71
N THR A 83 -8.69 7.08 4.79
CA THR A 83 -7.43 6.37 4.53
C THR A 83 -6.51 6.41 5.75
N GLY A 84 -6.35 7.58 6.39
CA GLY A 84 -5.54 7.72 7.59
C GLY A 84 -6.07 6.84 8.73
N GLY A 85 -7.39 6.84 8.95
CA GLY A 85 -8.04 5.97 9.92
C GLY A 85 -7.83 4.49 9.63
N ALA A 86 -7.96 4.08 8.37
CA ALA A 86 -7.73 2.70 7.94
C ALA A 86 -6.28 2.25 8.16
N VAL A 87 -5.29 3.10 7.86
CA VAL A 87 -3.87 2.76 8.08
C VAL A 87 -3.55 2.64 9.58
N ILE A 88 -4.01 3.59 10.40
CA ILE A 88 -3.76 3.56 11.85
C ILE A 88 -4.48 2.37 12.48
N GLY A 89 -5.77 2.19 12.18
CA GLY A 89 -6.58 1.09 12.66
C GLY A 89 -6.04 -0.26 12.20
N GLY A 90 -5.65 -0.38 10.92
CA GLY A 90 -5.04 -1.58 10.34
C GLY A 90 -3.71 -1.93 11.02
N ASN A 91 -2.87 -0.95 11.32
CA ASN A 91 -1.63 -1.16 12.06
C ASN A 91 -1.91 -1.69 13.49
N MET A 92 -2.86 -1.09 14.19
CA MET A 92 -3.27 -1.56 15.52
C MET A 92 -3.86 -2.98 15.49
N LEU A 93 -4.65 -3.29 14.45
CA LEU A 93 -5.28 -4.59 14.28
C LEU A 93 -4.25 -5.67 13.90
N ALA A 94 -3.28 -5.34 13.06
CA ALA A 94 -2.22 -6.25 12.61
C ALA A 94 -1.35 -6.75 13.77
N VAL A 95 -1.20 -5.95 14.84
CA VAL A 95 -0.44 -6.35 16.04
C VAL A 95 -1.24 -7.27 16.95
N LYS A 96 -2.58 -7.21 16.93
CA LYS A 96 -3.45 -7.95 17.87
C LYS A 96 -4.18 -9.14 17.27
N ILE A 97 -4.43 -9.16 15.95
CA ILE A 97 -5.31 -10.14 15.30
C ILE A 97 -4.58 -10.86 14.16
N SER A 98 -4.69 -12.18 14.15
CA SER A 98 -4.17 -13.02 13.06
C SER A 98 -4.94 -12.80 11.77
N GLN A 99 -4.24 -12.79 10.63
CA GLN A 99 -4.83 -12.65 9.28
C GLN A 99 -5.97 -13.66 9.01
N LYS A 100 -5.90 -14.85 9.61
CA LYS A 100 -6.94 -15.88 9.49
C LYS A 100 -8.29 -15.42 10.06
N THR A 101 -8.27 -14.72 11.19
CA THR A 101 -9.49 -14.21 11.83
C THR A 101 -10.13 -13.12 10.97
N VAL A 102 -9.32 -12.23 10.40
CA VAL A 102 -9.82 -11.17 9.50
C VAL A 102 -10.46 -11.78 8.25
N ALA A 103 -9.82 -12.77 7.64
CA ALA A 103 -10.37 -13.47 6.48
C ALA A 103 -11.67 -14.22 6.81
N PHE A 104 -11.74 -14.89 7.96
CA PHE A 104 -12.94 -15.59 8.40
C PHE A 104 -14.11 -14.64 8.64
N VAL A 105 -13.87 -13.53 9.36
CA VAL A 105 -14.89 -12.51 9.61
C VAL A 105 -15.35 -11.87 8.31
N GLY A 106 -14.42 -11.52 7.41
CA GLY A 106 -14.75 -10.98 6.08
C GLY A 106 -15.61 -11.94 5.25
N GLY A 107 -15.26 -13.22 5.22
CA GLY A 107 -16.05 -14.26 4.54
C GLY A 107 -17.43 -14.46 5.17
N ALA A 108 -17.53 -14.43 6.51
CA ALA A 108 -18.81 -14.54 7.21
C ALA A 108 -19.73 -13.35 6.89
N VAL A 109 -19.21 -12.11 6.93
CA VAL A 109 -19.96 -10.91 6.55
C VAL A 109 -20.38 -10.96 5.08
N PHE A 110 -19.53 -11.48 4.20
CA PHE A 110 -19.86 -11.65 2.78
C PHE A 110 -21.03 -12.62 2.57
N ILE A 111 -21.02 -13.78 3.24
CA ILE A 111 -22.14 -14.74 3.19
C ILE A 111 -23.42 -14.12 3.75
N LEU A 112 -23.32 -13.39 4.87
CA LEU A 112 -24.47 -12.70 5.45
C LEU A 112 -25.08 -11.68 4.48
N PHE A 113 -24.25 -10.87 3.81
CA PHE A 113 -24.72 -9.93 2.79
C PHE A 113 -25.32 -10.64 1.57
N ALA A 114 -24.74 -11.76 1.14
CA ALA A 114 -25.29 -12.55 0.04
C ALA A 114 -26.66 -13.12 0.38
N LEU A 115 -26.82 -13.72 1.57
CA LEU A 115 -28.11 -14.22 2.05
C LEU A 115 -29.13 -13.09 2.22
N HIS A 116 -28.71 -11.95 2.79
CA HIS A 116 -29.56 -10.78 2.91
C HIS A 116 -30.04 -10.30 1.54
N ASN A 117 -29.14 -10.21 0.55
CA ASN A 117 -29.52 -9.80 -0.80
C ASN A 117 -30.47 -10.81 -1.47
N ILE A 118 -30.30 -12.12 -1.24
CA ILE A 118 -31.21 -13.14 -1.79
C ILE A 118 -32.60 -13.05 -1.16
N VAL A 119 -32.67 -12.86 0.16
CA VAL A 119 -33.96 -12.85 0.88
C VAL A 119 -34.73 -11.54 0.68
N PHE A 120 -34.03 -10.41 0.60
CA PHE A 120 -34.66 -9.08 0.53
C PHE A 120 -34.58 -8.41 -0.85
N GLY A 121 -33.70 -8.89 -1.74
CA GLY A 121 -33.43 -8.30 -3.05
C GLY A 121 -34.15 -8.97 -4.21
N VAL A 122 -34.85 -10.10 -3.98
CA VAL A 122 -35.62 -10.80 -5.03
C VAL A 122 -37.05 -10.24 -5.19
N ASP A 123 -37.56 -9.46 -4.22
CA ASP A 123 -38.92 -8.90 -4.26
C ASP A 123 -38.92 -7.37 -4.28
N LYS A 124 -38.45 -6.74 -5.38
CA LYS A 124 -38.79 -5.36 -5.79
C LYS A 124 -38.57 -5.16 -7.30
N ASP A 125 -39.39 -5.83 -8.10
CA ASP A 125 -39.83 -5.26 -9.39
C ASP A 125 -41.02 -4.33 -9.14
#